data_AF-R9ND44-F1
#
_entry.id   AF-R9ND44-F1
#
_cell.length_a   1.000
_cell.length_b   1.000
_cell.length_c   1.000
_cell.angle_alpha   90.00
_cell.angle_beta   90.00
_cell.angle_gamma   90.00
#
_symmetry.space_group_name_H-M   'P 1'
#
loop_
_entity.id
_entity.type
_entity.pdbx_description
1 polymer ?
#
loop_
_entity_poly.entity_id
_entity_poly.type
_entity_poly.pdbx_seq_one_letter_code
_entity_poly.pdbx_strand_id
1 'polypeptide(L)'
;MLCNPVSYYPEKIDEMTFFQDNNIENAEIIHTYNNLISQGSYNTANDFISKQDGIYGFFADFLNLIENRIYNLQAYLLQKPPKKQPFATFDEEKELPAIDVDTIWI
;
A
#
# COMPACT_ATOMS: atom_id res chain seq x y z
N MET A 1 -6.75 -3.80 16.69
CA MET A 1 -5.98 -3.38 15.50
C MET A 1 -6.82 -3.72 14.29
N LEU A 2 -7.21 -2.73 13.49
CA LEU A 2 -8.22 -2.90 12.44
C LEU A 2 -7.66 -3.51 11.15
N CYS A 3 -6.35 -3.40 10.95
CA CYS A 3 -5.61 -4.07 9.89
C CYS A 3 -4.15 -4.28 10.32
N ASN A 4 -3.45 -5.26 9.73
CA ASN A 4 -2.03 -5.50 10.00
C ASN A 4 -1.15 -4.49 9.25
N PRO A 5 -0.42 -3.60 9.93
CA PRO A 5 0.44 -2.61 9.26
C PRO A 5 1.74 -3.20 8.72
N VAL A 6 2.11 -4.43 9.09
CA VAL A 6 3.35 -5.06 8.64
C VAL A 6 3.23 -5.45 7.17
N SER A 7 4.21 -5.05 6.37
CA SER A 7 4.41 -5.57 5.02
C SER A 7 5.49 -6.65 5.04
N TYR A 8 5.23 -7.72 4.30
CA TYR A 8 6.10 -8.88 4.14
C TYR A 8 6.58 -9.03 2.70
N TYR A 9 6.42 -7.99 1.89
CA TYR A 9 7.01 -7.94 0.57
C TYR A 9 8.54 -7.75 0.71
N PRO A 10 9.37 -8.47 -0.05
CA PRO A 10 9.04 -9.32 -1.20
C PRO A 10 8.76 -10.80 -0.91
N GLU A 11 8.91 -11.26 0.33
CA GLU A 11 8.85 -12.68 0.68
C GLU A 11 7.47 -13.30 0.47
N LYS A 12 6.40 -12.52 0.67
CA LYS A 12 5.03 -12.91 0.36
C LYS A 12 4.16 -11.74 -0.09
N ILE A 13 3.00 -12.07 -0.64
CA ILE A 13 1.96 -11.10 -0.94
C ILE A 13 1.28 -10.70 0.37
N ASP A 14 1.19 -9.39 0.61
CA ASP A 14 0.48 -8.85 1.75
C ASP A 14 -1.04 -9.06 1.60
N GLU A 15 -1.71 -9.37 2.71
CA GLU A 15 -3.17 -9.56 2.70
C GLU A 15 -3.89 -8.29 2.22
N MET A 16 -4.95 -8.49 1.45
CA MET A 16 -5.76 -7.38 0.94
C MET A 16 -6.62 -6.83 2.06
N THR A 17 -6.46 -5.54 2.37
CA THR A 17 -7.32 -4.85 3.34
C THR A 17 -8.65 -4.51 2.67
N PHE A 18 -9.74 -5.04 3.21
CA PHE A 18 -11.09 -4.70 2.76
C PHE A 18 -11.51 -3.35 3.34
N PHE A 19 -12.06 -2.48 2.48
CA PHE A 19 -12.53 -1.16 2.87
C PHE A 19 -13.94 -0.94 2.34
N GLN A 20 -14.84 -0.47 3.20
CA GLN A 20 -16.21 -0.11 2.88
C GLN A 20 -16.66 1.05 3.75
N ASP A 21 -17.84 1.60 3.48
CA ASP A 21 -18.45 2.59 4.35
C ASP A 21 -18.87 1.96 5.70
N ASN A 22 -18.94 2.78 6.75
CA ASN A 22 -19.47 2.32 8.03
C ASN A 22 -20.99 2.16 7.96
N ASN A 23 -21.50 1.13 8.63
CA ASN A 23 -22.94 1.04 8.92
C ASN A 23 -23.37 2.28 9.73
N ILE A 24 -24.55 2.82 9.43
CA ILE A 24 -25.14 3.95 10.15
C ILE A 24 -25.29 3.68 11.65
N GLU A 25 -25.49 2.41 12.05
CA GLU A 25 -25.54 1.98 13.45
C GLU A 25 -24.24 2.28 14.21
N ASN A 26 -23.11 2.41 13.49
CA ASN A 26 -21.80 2.72 14.06
C ASN A 26 -21.51 4.23 14.12
N ALA A 27 -22.48 5.10 13.83
CA ALA A 27 -22.27 6.55 13.78
C ALA A 27 -21.73 7.13 15.10
N GLU A 28 -22.20 6.63 16.26
CA GLU A 28 -21.72 7.10 17.56
C GLU A 28 -20.26 6.73 17.83
N ILE A 29 -19.80 5.59 17.33
CA ILE A 29 -18.41 5.15 17.43
C ILE A 29 -17.51 6.11 16.64
N ILE A 30 -17.89 6.40 15.39
CA ILE A 30 -17.15 7.36 14.55
C ILE A 30 -17.18 8.76 15.14
N HIS A 31 -18.31 9.19 15.72
CA HIS A 31 -18.42 10.48 16.36
C HIS A 31 -17.49 10.58 17.59
N THR A 32 -17.48 9.56 18.44
CA THR A 32 -16.55 9.47 19.58
C THR A 32 -15.09 9.54 19.14
N TYR A 33 -14.72 8.77 18.12
CA TYR A 33 -13.38 8.82 17.56
C TYR A 33 -13.01 10.23 17.07
N ASN A 34 -13.87 10.85 16.27
CA ASN A 34 -13.62 12.20 15.73
C ASN A 34 -13.52 13.26 16.83
N ASN A 35 -14.28 13.13 17.92
CA ASN A 35 -14.17 14.01 19.08
C ASN A 35 -12.81 13.87 19.79
N LEU A 36 -12.30 12.64 19.92
CA LEU A 36 -10.96 12.42 20.48
C LEU A 36 -9.87 13.01 19.57
N ILE A 37 -10.03 12.87 18.24
CA ILE A 37 -9.12 13.47 17.25
C ILE A 37 -9.13 15.00 17.33
N SER A 38 -10.30 15.63 17.40
CA SER A 38 -10.40 17.10 17.45
C SER A 38 -9.81 17.71 18.74
N GLN A 39 -9.75 16.92 19.80
CA GLN A 39 -9.08 17.27 21.06
C GLN A 39 -7.56 17.01 21.05
N GLY A 40 -7.01 16.50 19.94
CA GLY A 40 -5.60 16.11 19.86
C GLY A 40 -5.24 14.85 20.65
N SER A 41 -6.24 14.08 21.11
CA SER A 41 -6.05 12.88 21.93
C SER A 41 -5.82 11.64 21.07
N TYR A 42 -4.77 11.67 20.23
CA TYR A 42 -4.55 10.66 19.18
C TYR A 42 -4.32 9.24 19.72
N ASN A 43 -3.55 9.09 20.80
CA ASN A 43 -3.32 7.78 21.41
C ASN A 43 -4.63 7.18 21.93
N THR A 44 -5.42 7.99 22.64
CA THR A 44 -6.73 7.57 23.14
C THR A 44 -7.70 7.25 22.01
N ALA A 45 -7.69 8.03 20.92
CA ALA A 45 -8.49 7.75 19.73
C ALA A 45 -8.11 6.41 19.10
N ASN A 46 -6.81 6.12 19.00
CA ASN A 46 -6.31 4.86 18.47
C ASN A 46 -6.66 3.66 19.37
N ASP A 47 -6.49 3.81 20.69
CA ASP A 47 -6.87 2.79 21.67
C ASP A 47 -8.37 2.53 21.70
N PHE A 48 -9.18 3.56 21.46
CA PHE A 48 -10.63 3.45 21.39
C PHE A 48 -11.06 2.68 20.12
N ILE A 49 -10.57 3.09 18.96
CA ILE A 49 -10.99 2.54 17.67
C ILE A 49 -10.45 1.13 17.43
N SER A 50 -9.26 0.83 17.96
CA SER A 50 -8.61 -0.48 17.81
C SER A 50 -9.32 -1.62 18.54
N LYS A 51 -10.26 -1.30 19.45
CA LYS A 51 -11.13 -2.21 20.19
C LYS A 51 -12.51 -2.40 19.56
N GLN A 52 -12.80 -1.69 18.49
CA GLN A 52 -14.09 -1.79 17.80
C GLN A 52 -13.99 -2.80 16.66
N ASP A 53 -15.08 -3.52 16.41
CA ASP A 53 -15.21 -4.44 15.28
C ASP A 53 -16.20 -3.89 14.25
N GLY A 54 -16.01 -4.24 12.98
CA GLY A 54 -16.91 -3.81 11.91
C GLY A 54 -16.87 -2.30 11.63
N ILE A 55 -15.78 -1.64 12.01
CA ILE A 55 -15.52 -0.23 11.74
C ILE A 55 -14.46 -0.12 10.65
N TYR A 56 -14.75 0.72 9.67
CA TYR A 56 -13.89 0.98 8.52
C TYR A 56 -13.50 2.45 8.48
N GLY A 57 -12.27 2.75 8.15
CA GLY A 57 -11.81 4.13 8.12
C GLY A 57 -10.31 4.26 7.93
N PHE A 58 -9.91 5.47 7.55
CA PHE A 58 -8.51 5.83 7.35
C PHE A 58 -7.82 6.10 8.70
N PHE A 59 -7.76 5.08 9.55
CA PHE A 59 -7.13 5.14 10.86
C PHE A 59 -5.60 5.03 10.78
N ALA A 60 -4.92 5.28 11.89
CA ALA A 60 -3.45 5.22 11.96
C ALA A 60 -2.88 3.90 11.43
N ASP A 61 -3.46 2.76 11.83
CA ASP A 61 -3.03 1.44 11.35
C ASP A 61 -3.08 1.30 9.82
N PHE A 62 -4.10 1.88 9.17
CA PHE A 62 -4.26 1.82 7.71
C PHE A 62 -3.24 2.69 7.00
N LEU A 63 -2.97 3.88 7.52
CA LEU A 63 -1.94 4.76 6.96
C LEU A 63 -0.54 4.15 7.13
N ASN A 64 -0.27 3.59 8.30
CA ASN A 64 0.97 2.86 8.59
C ASN A 64 1.13 1.65 7.66
N LEU A 65 0.06 0.92 7.39
CA LEU A 65 0.05 -0.19 6.43
C LEU A 65 0.49 0.27 5.04
N ILE A 66 -0.09 1.36 4.52
CA ILE A 66 0.28 1.90 3.21
C ILE A 66 1.74 2.33 3.20
N GLU A 67 2.16 3.07 4.21
CA GLU A 67 3.53 3.58 4.34
C GLU A 67 4.55 2.44 4.35
N ASN A 68 4.33 1.42 5.18
CA ASN A 68 5.22 0.26 5.27
C ASN A 68 5.32 -0.50 3.95
N ARG A 69 4.20 -0.67 3.22
CA ARG A 69 4.21 -1.31 1.90
C ARG A 69 5.00 -0.51 0.88
N ILE A 70 4.85 0.81 0.88
CA ILE A 70 5.60 1.70 -0.01
C ILE A 70 7.11 1.60 0.29
N TYR A 71 7.51 1.72 1.55
CA TYR A 71 8.92 1.67 1.92
C TYR A 71 9.57 0.32 1.63
N ASN A 72 8.89 -0.79 1.95
CA ASN A 72 9.42 -2.12 1.64
C ASN A 72 9.58 -2.33 0.14
N LEU A 73 8.59 -1.90 -0.66
CA LEU A 73 8.67 -1.97 -2.11
C LEU A 73 9.84 -1.13 -2.64
N GLN A 74 9.97 0.12 -2.19
CA GLN A 74 11.06 1.00 -2.60
C GLN A 74 12.42 0.41 -2.23
N ALA A 75 12.58 -0.06 -0.99
CA ALA A 75 13.80 -0.68 -0.50
C ALA A 75 14.20 -1.90 -1.36
N TYR A 76 13.22 -2.72 -1.73
CA TYR A 76 13.45 -3.87 -2.61
C TYR A 76 13.83 -3.46 -4.03
N LEU A 77 13.14 -2.49 -4.63
CA LEU A 77 13.42 -2.02 -5.98
C LEU A 77 14.79 -1.35 -6.10
N LEU A 78 15.23 -0.63 -5.08
CA LEU A 78 16.56 0.01 -5.04
C LEU A 78 17.71 -0.99 -5.01
N GLN A 79 17.49 -2.22 -4.53
CA GLN A 79 18.49 -3.29 -4.56
C GLN A 79 18.58 -3.97 -5.94
N LYS A 80 17.63 -3.71 -6.85
CA LYS A 80 17.66 -4.29 -8.19
C LYS A 80 18.56 -3.49 -9.12
N PRO A 81 19.24 -4.17 -10.08
CA PRO A 81 19.99 -3.46 -11.10
C PRO A 81 19.05 -2.52 -11.89
N PRO A 82 19.54 -1.34 -12.33
CA PRO A 82 18.76 -0.43 -13.15
C PRO A 82 18.21 -1.14 -14.40
N LYS A 83 16.92 -0.96 -14.70
CA LYS A 83 16.37 -1.47 -15.95
C LYS A 83 17.01 -0.72 -17.11
N LYS A 84 17.69 -1.45 -18.01
CA LYS A 84 18.29 -0.88 -19.23
C LYS A 84 17.25 -0.21 -20.14
N GLN A 85 16.00 -0.71 -20.14
CA GLN A 85 14.85 -0.09 -20.81
C GLN A 85 13.61 -0.16 -19.92
N PRO A 86 13.23 0.95 -19.24
CA PRO A 86 12.14 0.94 -18.27
C PRO A 86 10.72 0.85 -18.88
N PHE A 87 10.58 1.08 -20.20
CA PHE A 87 9.29 1.15 -20.90
C PHE A 87 9.04 -0.01 -21.89
N ALA A 88 9.98 -0.95 -22.03
CA ALA A 88 9.76 -2.15 -22.81
C ALA A 88 9.15 -3.22 -21.90
N THR A 89 7.91 -3.63 -22.19
CA THR A 89 7.36 -4.89 -21.67
C THR A 89 8.26 -6.03 -22.15
N PHE A 90 8.62 -6.91 -21.22
CA PHE A 90 9.30 -8.17 -21.50
C PHE A 90 8.46 -8.97 -22.52
N ASP A 91 8.83 -8.92 -23.78
CA ASP A 91 8.94 -10.15 -24.56
C ASP A 91 10.42 -10.51 -24.52
N GLU A 92 10.67 -11.79 -24.28
CA GLU A 92 11.95 -12.48 -24.10
C GLU A 92 13.19 -11.72 -24.61
N GLU A 93 14.30 -11.80 -23.87
CA GLU A 93 15.65 -11.52 -24.39
C GLU A 93 15.92 -12.38 -25.64
N LYS A 94 15.36 -11.97 -26.79
CA LYS A 94 15.92 -12.26 -28.09
C LYS A 94 17.04 -11.25 -28.23
N GLU A 95 18.27 -11.75 -28.29
CA GLU A 95 19.38 -10.98 -28.81
C GLU A 95 18.90 -10.33 -30.11
N LEU A 96 18.70 -9.00 -30.08
CA LEU A 96 18.38 -8.26 -31.28
C LEU A 96 19.57 -8.49 -32.22
N PRO A 97 19.34 -9.03 -33.43
CA PRO A 97 20.43 -9.20 -34.38
C PRO A 97 21.07 -7.83 -34.60
N ALA A 98 22.41 -7.82 -34.63
CA ALA A 98 23.19 -6.60 -34.81
C ALA A 98 22.60 -5.80 -35.98
N ILE A 99 22.19 -4.55 -35.70
CA ILE A 99 21.63 -3.65 -36.68
C ILE A 99 22.75 -3.35 -37.69
N ASP A 100 22.71 -4.01 -38.84
CA ASP A 100 23.53 -3.62 -39.99
C ASP A 100 22.90 -2.39 -40.64
N VAL A 101 23.77 -1.49 -41.11
CA VAL A 101 23.49 -0.08 -41.47
C VAL A 101 22.47 0.06 -42.61
N ASP A 102 22.07 -1.04 -43.24
CA ASP A 102 21.23 -1.07 -44.44
C ASP A 102 19.80 -1.59 -44.22
N THR A 103 19.32 -1.74 -42.98
CA THR A 103 17.94 -2.22 -42.76
C THR A 103 16.93 -1.06 -42.87
N ILE A 104 16.28 -0.94 -44.02
CA ILE A 104 15.10 -0.08 -44.22
C ILE A 104 13.86 -0.82 -43.68
N TRP A 105 13.18 -0.20 -42.73
CA TRP A 105 11.87 -0.65 -42.25
C TRP A 105 10.80 -0.33 -43.30
N ILE A 106 10.08 -1.34 -43.78
CA ILE A 106 8.82 -1.19 -44.53
C ILE A 106 7.67 -1.44 -43.57
#